data_AF-A0A380FM00-F1
#
_entry.id   AF-A0A380FM00-F1
#
_cell.length_a   1.000
_cell.length_b   1.000
_cell.length_c   1.000
_cell.angle_alpha   90.00
_cell.angle_beta   90.00
_cell.angle_gamma   90.00
#
_symmetry.space_group_name_H-M   'P 1'
#
loop_
_entity.id
_entity.type
_entity.pdbx_description
1 polymer ?
#
loop_
_entity_poly.entity_id
_entity_poly.type
_entity_poly.pdbx_seq_one_letter_code
_entity_poly.pdbx_strand_id
1 'polypeptide(L)'
;MAPTVSEVTSESTQVTGTGEPGSTVKVELPNGTELISVVDDQGNYVIDIPSNIKFSGGESIKVTSTDASSNKSKETTIEVRDVTPPKPPTVLPITSESTQISGLAEPNAKIKLTIAGGNELTAVANDQGIYVIALPNGMDS
;
A
#
# COMPACT_ATOMS: atom_id res chain seq x y z
N MET A 1 11.68 4.28 28.13
CA MET A 1 10.23 3.96 27.93
C MET A 1 10.02 3.10 26.67
N ALA A 2 8.84 2.49 26.44
CA ALA A 2 8.54 1.87 25.14
C ALA A 2 8.26 2.97 24.08
N PRO A 3 8.84 2.89 22.88
CA PRO A 3 8.63 3.89 21.84
C PRO A 3 7.21 3.77 21.26
N THR A 4 6.66 4.89 20.78
CA THR A 4 5.45 4.88 19.95
C THR A 4 5.85 4.83 18.49
N VAL A 5 4.97 4.34 17.63
CA VAL A 5 5.18 4.27 16.17
C VAL A 5 3.96 4.88 15.49
N SER A 6 4.18 5.75 14.50
CA SER A 6 3.12 6.26 13.63
C SER A 6 2.60 5.15 12.69
N GLU A 7 1.47 5.37 12.02
CA GLU A 7 0.98 4.42 11.00
C GLU A 7 2.06 4.17 9.93
N VAL A 8 2.28 2.90 9.62
CA VAL A 8 3.15 2.47 8.51
C VAL A 8 2.26 1.82 7.46
N THR A 9 2.45 2.22 6.21
CA THR A 9 1.67 1.74 5.07
C THR A 9 2.59 1.06 4.04
N SER A 10 1.99 0.36 3.07
CA SER A 10 2.73 -0.25 1.96
C SER A 10 3.60 0.74 1.15
N GLU A 11 3.23 2.03 1.20
CA GLU A 11 3.90 3.12 0.50
C GLU A 11 4.79 3.99 1.40
N SER A 12 4.91 3.66 2.69
CA SER A 12 5.75 4.42 3.62
C SER A 12 7.23 4.29 3.27
N THR A 13 7.94 5.43 3.20
CA THR A 13 9.39 5.48 2.99
C THR A 13 10.17 5.65 4.30
N GLN A 14 9.47 5.88 5.41
CA GLN A 14 10.06 6.10 6.73
C GLN A 14 9.22 5.41 7.82
N VAL A 15 9.88 5.08 8.92
CA VAL A 15 9.23 4.79 10.20
C VAL A 15 9.47 5.97 11.14
N THR A 16 8.39 6.60 11.59
CA THR A 16 8.42 7.74 12.51
C THR A 16 7.74 7.38 13.82
N GLY A 17 8.11 8.06 14.90
CA GLY A 17 7.48 7.84 16.19
C GLY A 17 8.09 8.68 17.28
N THR A 18 7.74 8.38 18.53
CA THR A 18 8.28 9.07 19.70
C THR A 18 8.98 8.12 20.66
N GLY A 19 9.94 8.64 21.40
CA GLY A 19 10.69 7.89 22.41
C GLY A 19 11.26 8.80 23.49
N GLU A 20 12.15 8.25 24.30
CA GLU A 20 12.88 9.00 25.32
C GLU A 20 14.03 9.78 24.67
N PRO A 21 14.13 11.12 24.81
CA PRO A 21 15.21 11.90 24.20
C PRO A 21 16.61 11.31 24.47
N GLY A 22 17.42 11.23 23.41
CA GLY A 22 18.77 10.65 23.46
C GLY A 22 18.81 9.12 23.55
N SER A 23 17.67 8.43 23.64
CA SER A 23 17.64 6.97 23.56
C SER A 23 17.86 6.47 22.13
N THR A 24 18.30 5.23 22.00
CA THR A 24 18.42 4.55 20.70
C THR A 24 17.15 3.76 20.42
N VAL A 25 16.51 4.00 19.28
CA VAL A 25 15.40 3.20 18.77
C VAL A 25 15.92 2.20 17.75
N LYS A 26 15.50 0.94 17.90
CA LYS A 26 15.73 -0.14 16.94
C LYS A 26 14.39 -0.56 16.35
N VAL A 27 14.31 -0.55 15.03
CA VAL A 27 13.19 -1.04 14.22
C VAL A 27 13.63 -2.33 13.53
N GLU A 28 12.93 -3.43 13.75
CA GLU A 28 13.12 -4.70 13.05
C GLU A 28 11.99 -4.85 12.01
N LEU A 29 12.39 -4.90 10.73
CA LEU A 29 11.50 -5.07 9.59
C LEU A 29 11.11 -6.54 9.41
N PRO A 30 10.04 -6.84 8.64
CA PRO A 30 9.53 -8.21 8.47
C PRO A 30 10.56 -9.21 7.89
N ASN A 31 11.54 -8.71 7.12
CA ASN A 31 12.62 -9.53 6.56
C ASN A 31 13.81 -9.72 7.52
N GLY A 32 13.71 -9.24 8.77
CA GLY A 32 14.77 -9.27 9.78
C GLY A 32 15.80 -8.14 9.67
N THR A 33 15.62 -7.19 8.75
CA THR A 33 16.51 -6.01 8.68
C THR A 33 16.32 -5.14 9.91
N GLU A 34 17.42 -4.80 10.58
CA GLU A 34 17.41 -3.90 11.73
C GLU A 34 17.85 -2.50 11.31
N LEU A 35 17.02 -1.52 11.63
CA LEU A 35 17.28 -0.10 11.41
C LEU A 35 17.36 0.62 12.76
N ILE A 36 18.24 1.60 12.87
CA ILE A 36 18.53 2.28 14.15
C ILE A 36 18.52 3.79 13.94
N SER A 37 17.91 4.52 14.89
CA SER A 37 18.07 5.97 15.03
C SER A 37 18.16 6.36 16.49
N VAL A 38 18.70 7.55 16.76
CA VAL A 38 18.61 8.20 18.06
C VAL A 38 17.34 9.06 18.09
N VAL A 39 16.68 9.10 19.24
CA VAL A 39 15.55 10.01 19.50
C VAL A 39 16.09 11.41 19.76
N ASP A 40 15.55 12.41 19.07
CA ASP A 40 15.96 13.80 19.24
C ASP A 40 15.56 14.40 20.60
N ASP A 41 16.03 15.61 20.88
CA ASP A 41 15.75 16.33 22.14
C ASP A 41 14.26 16.66 22.33
N GLN A 42 13.45 16.59 21.27
CA GLN A 42 12.00 16.80 21.30
C GLN A 42 11.24 15.47 21.51
N GLY A 43 11.94 14.34 21.55
CA GLY A 43 11.34 13.02 21.74
C GLY A 43 10.87 12.36 20.44
N ASN A 44 11.27 12.85 19.26
CA ASN A 44 10.90 12.27 17.98
C ASN A 44 12.04 11.44 17.39
N TYR A 45 11.71 10.42 16.60
CA TYR A 45 12.67 9.73 15.75
C TYR A 45 12.11 9.54 14.35
N VAL A 46 13.02 9.51 13.38
CA VAL A 46 12.74 9.23 11.97
C VAL A 46 13.78 8.24 11.48
N ILE A 47 13.33 7.15 10.86
CA ILE A 47 14.20 6.11 10.30
C ILE A 47 13.78 5.90 8.84
N ASP A 48 14.70 6.13 7.91
CA ASP A 48 14.48 5.84 6.49
C ASP A 48 14.41 4.34 6.23
N ILE A 49 13.40 3.92 5.47
CA ILE A 49 13.27 2.55 4.97
C ILE A 49 14.13 2.44 3.70
N PRO A 50 15.05 1.45 3.61
CA PRO A 50 15.84 1.25 2.39
C PRO A 50 14.93 1.05 1.18
N SER A 51 15.23 1.71 0.06
CA SER A 51 14.35 1.75 -1.12
C SER A 51 14.09 0.38 -1.78
N ASN A 52 14.94 -0.61 -1.49
CA ASN A 52 14.80 -2.00 -1.93
C ASN A 52 13.86 -2.83 -1.06
N ILE A 53 13.42 -2.30 0.09
CA ILE A 53 12.38 -2.91 0.91
C ILE A 53 11.03 -2.38 0.45
N LYS A 54 10.09 -3.31 0.23
CA LYS A 54 8.71 -3.04 -0.14
C LYS A 54 7.82 -3.83 0.78
N PHE A 55 6.72 -3.23 1.22
CA PHE A 55 5.68 -3.91 1.97
C PHE A 55 4.47 -4.12 1.07
N SER A 56 3.73 -5.18 1.35
CA SER A 56 2.46 -5.51 0.71
C SER A 56 1.27 -5.24 1.63
N GLY A 57 1.52 -4.95 2.90
CA GLY A 57 0.51 -4.86 3.95
C GLY A 57 0.30 -6.21 4.67
N GLY A 58 -0.14 -6.13 5.92
CA GLY A 58 -0.28 -7.25 6.84
C GLY A 58 1.02 -7.67 7.53
N GLU A 59 2.19 -7.15 7.11
CA GLU A 59 3.44 -7.47 7.77
C GLU A 59 3.58 -6.80 9.13
N SER A 60 4.31 -7.41 10.05
CA SER A 60 4.57 -6.85 11.37
C SER A 60 5.97 -6.21 11.46
N ILE A 61 6.03 -4.97 11.95
CA ILE A 61 7.27 -4.27 12.31
C ILE A 61 7.37 -4.20 13.83
N LYS A 62 8.57 -4.47 14.36
CA LYS A 62 8.84 -4.45 15.81
C LYS A 62 9.77 -3.31 16.16
N VAL A 63 9.47 -2.60 17.25
CA VAL A 63 10.23 -1.43 17.66
C VAL A 63 10.56 -1.53 19.14
N THR A 64 11.82 -1.31 19.48
CA THR A 64 12.31 -1.25 20.86
C THR A 64 13.19 -0.02 21.04
N SER A 65 13.36 0.42 22.29
CA SER A 65 14.25 1.52 22.64
C SER A 65 15.21 1.11 23.75
N THR A 66 16.43 1.63 23.71
CA THR A 66 17.47 1.46 24.73
C THR A 66 17.92 2.82 25.23
N ASP A 67 17.82 3.08 26.54
CA ASP A 67 18.24 4.34 27.15
C ASP A 67 19.77 4.46 27.28
N ALA A 68 20.27 5.63 27.69
CA ALA A 68 21.72 5.86 27.89
C ALA A 68 22.35 4.98 29.00
N SER A 69 21.53 4.40 29.88
CA SER A 69 21.95 3.45 30.92
C SER A 69 21.85 2.00 30.46
N SER A 70 21.63 1.75 29.17
CA SER A 70 21.49 0.42 28.55
C SER A 70 20.25 -0.39 28.99
N ASN A 71 19.22 0.25 29.54
CA ASN A 71 17.96 -0.44 29.80
C ASN A 71 17.12 -0.51 28.53
N LYS A 72 16.66 -1.72 28.18
CA LYS A 72 15.79 -1.96 27.02
C LYS A 72 14.31 -1.86 27.38
N SER A 73 13.53 -1.26 26.51
CA SER A 73 12.07 -1.17 26.64
C SER A 73 11.36 -2.50 26.36
N LYS A 74 10.07 -2.55 26.68
CA LYS A 74 9.16 -3.52 26.05
C LYS A 74 9.08 -3.24 24.53
N GLU A 75 8.77 -4.28 23.77
CA GLU A 75 8.53 -4.20 22.32
C GLU A 75 7.20 -3.53 22.02
N THR A 76 7.18 -2.73 20.96
CA THR A 76 5.97 -2.23 20.29
C THR A 76 5.88 -2.86 18.91
N THR A 77 4.72 -3.40 18.56
CA THR A 77 4.47 -4.03 17.26
C THR A 77 3.42 -3.23 16.50
N ILE A 78 3.68 -2.96 15.22
CA ILE A 78 2.72 -2.33 14.30
C ILE A 78 2.54 -3.22 13.08
N GLU A 79 1.30 -3.30 12.59
CA GLU A 79 0.97 -3.97 11.34
C GLU A 79 1.01 -2.94 10.20
N VAL A 80 1.69 -3.29 9.11
CA VAL A 80 1.74 -2.45 7.91
C VAL A 80 0.38 -2.48 7.24
N ARG A 81 -0.20 -1.32 6.97
CA ARG A 81 -1.47 -1.23 6.27
C ARG A 81 -1.25 -1.21 4.76
N ASP A 82 -1.93 -2.08 4.03
CA ASP A 82 -1.97 -1.98 2.57
C ASP A 82 -2.77 -0.74 2.14
N VAL A 83 -2.12 0.13 1.38
CA VAL A 83 -2.75 1.30 0.73
C VAL A 83 -2.46 1.32 -0.77
N THR A 84 -1.89 0.24 -1.29
CA THR A 84 -1.52 0.10 -2.71
C THR A 84 -2.80 0.10 -3.54
N PRO A 85 -3.00 1.06 -4.46
CA PRO A 85 -4.18 1.05 -5.31
C PRO A 85 -4.19 -0.18 -6.24
N PRO A 86 -5.38 -0.71 -6.60
CA PRO A 86 -5.47 -1.76 -7.60
C PRO A 86 -4.98 -1.24 -8.95
N LYS A 87 -4.48 -2.14 -9.80
CA LYS A 87 -4.07 -1.80 -11.16
C LYS A 87 -5.28 -1.33 -11.98
N PRO A 88 -5.15 -0.23 -12.74
CA PRO A 88 -6.24 0.21 -13.60
C PRO A 88 -6.55 -0.86 -14.66
N PRO A 89 -7.82 -1.01 -15.06
CA PRO A 89 -8.17 -1.90 -16.15
C PRO A 89 -7.57 -1.39 -17.47
N THR A 90 -7.23 -2.32 -18.35
CA THR A 90 -6.83 -2.07 -19.74
C THR A 90 -7.99 -2.35 -20.67
N VAL A 91 -7.97 -1.78 -21.87
CA VAL A 91 -8.97 -2.02 -22.93
C VAL A 91 -8.24 -2.61 -24.13
N LEU A 92 -8.74 -3.73 -24.66
CA LEU A 92 -8.25 -4.29 -25.91
C LEU A 92 -8.67 -3.41 -27.09
N PRO A 93 -7.95 -3.45 -28.23
CA PRO A 93 -8.29 -2.63 -29.39
C PRO A 93 -9.75 -2.76 -29.80
N ILE A 94 -10.38 -1.62 -30.07
CA ILE A 94 -11.76 -1.51 -30.56
C ILE A 94 -11.78 -1.00 -32.00
N THR A 95 -12.82 -1.37 -32.74
CA THR A 95 -13.12 -0.94 -34.12
C THR A 95 -14.54 -0.38 -34.20
N SER A 96 -14.90 0.25 -35.31
CA SER A 96 -16.30 0.69 -35.58
C SER A 96 -17.29 -0.48 -35.48
N GLU A 97 -16.86 -1.69 -35.87
CA GLU A 97 -17.72 -2.88 -35.87
C GLU A 97 -17.80 -3.57 -34.49
N SER A 98 -17.15 -3.03 -33.46
CA SER A 98 -17.10 -3.67 -32.15
C SER A 98 -18.47 -3.60 -31.46
N THR A 99 -19.04 -4.77 -31.18
CA THR A 99 -20.30 -4.89 -30.41
C THR A 99 -20.07 -5.09 -28.91
N GLN A 100 -18.81 -5.15 -28.49
CA GLN A 100 -18.39 -5.34 -27.10
C GLN A 100 -17.02 -4.70 -26.86
N ILE A 101 -16.76 -4.33 -25.62
CA ILE A 101 -15.46 -3.93 -25.12
C ILE A 101 -14.94 -5.04 -24.22
N SER A 102 -13.71 -5.47 -24.46
CA SER A 102 -13.01 -6.42 -23.60
C SER A 102 -11.69 -5.84 -23.14
N GLY A 103 -11.16 -6.39 -22.06
CA GLY A 103 -9.94 -5.90 -21.46
C GLY A 103 -9.45 -6.76 -20.31
N LEU A 104 -8.35 -6.35 -19.71
CA LEU A 104 -7.77 -7.01 -18.54
C LEU A 104 -7.92 -6.11 -17.31
N ALA A 105 -8.22 -6.70 -16.17
CA ALA A 105 -8.21 -6.09 -14.86
C ALA A 105 -7.76 -7.12 -13.81
N GLU A 106 -7.69 -6.71 -12.55
CA GLU A 106 -7.49 -7.68 -11.47
C GLU A 106 -8.67 -8.67 -11.41
N PRO A 107 -8.43 -9.96 -11.11
CA PRO A 107 -9.50 -10.94 -10.98
C PRO A 107 -10.58 -10.47 -10.01
N ASN A 108 -11.84 -10.66 -10.41
CA ASN A 108 -13.02 -10.25 -9.64
C ASN A 108 -13.17 -8.72 -9.45
N ALA A 109 -12.34 -7.89 -10.10
CA ALA A 109 -12.49 -6.44 -10.06
C ALA A 109 -13.78 -5.99 -10.77
N LYS A 110 -14.49 -5.04 -10.15
CA LYS A 110 -15.65 -4.39 -10.75
C LYS A 110 -15.19 -3.26 -11.68
N ILE A 111 -15.57 -3.36 -12.94
CA ILE A 111 -15.23 -2.42 -14.00
C ILE A 111 -16.42 -1.52 -14.28
N LYS A 112 -16.16 -0.23 -14.46
CA LYS A 112 -17.14 0.78 -14.85
C LYS A 112 -16.66 1.45 -16.13
N LEU A 113 -17.43 1.28 -17.19
CA LEU A 113 -17.23 1.95 -18.47
C LEU A 113 -18.22 3.11 -18.57
N THR A 114 -17.71 4.29 -18.88
CA THR A 114 -18.55 5.45 -19.24
C THR A 114 -18.43 5.65 -20.74
N ILE A 115 -19.56 5.59 -21.44
CA ILE A 115 -19.64 5.81 -22.89
C ILE A 115 -20.13 7.22 -23.19
N ALA A 116 -19.98 7.65 -24.45
CA ALA A 116 -20.49 8.94 -24.90
C ALA A 116 -22.00 9.09 -24.58
N GLY A 117 -22.41 10.25 -24.09
CA GLY A 117 -23.77 10.48 -23.59
C GLY A 117 -23.97 10.20 -22.10
N GLY A 118 -22.92 9.77 -21.38
CA GLY A 118 -22.93 9.64 -19.91
C GLY A 118 -23.55 8.33 -19.39
N ASN A 119 -23.91 7.40 -20.28
CA ASN A 119 -24.38 6.09 -19.89
C ASN A 119 -23.22 5.28 -19.26
N GLU A 120 -23.53 4.58 -18.17
CA GLU A 120 -22.57 3.77 -17.44
C GLU A 120 -22.89 2.28 -17.62
N LEU A 121 -21.88 1.50 -17.98
CA LEU A 121 -21.95 0.05 -18.06
C LEU A 121 -20.98 -0.55 -17.05
N THR A 122 -21.36 -1.69 -16.47
CA THR A 122 -20.50 -2.39 -15.50
C THR A 122 -20.27 -3.83 -15.88
N ALA A 123 -19.07 -4.33 -15.60
CA ALA A 123 -18.74 -5.75 -15.67
C ALA A 123 -17.88 -6.15 -14.47
N VAL A 124 -17.69 -7.45 -14.28
CA VAL A 124 -16.73 -8.01 -13.33
C VAL A 124 -15.72 -8.83 -14.13
N ALA A 125 -14.44 -8.63 -13.86
CA ALA A 125 -13.39 -9.46 -14.45
C ALA A 125 -13.48 -10.88 -13.88
N ASN A 126 -13.35 -11.90 -14.73
CA ASN A 126 -13.34 -13.29 -14.29
C ASN A 126 -12.04 -13.63 -13.52
N ASP A 127 -11.90 -14.88 -13.07
CA ASP A 127 -10.73 -15.34 -12.32
C ASP A 127 -9.41 -15.29 -13.13
N GLN A 128 -9.49 -15.08 -14.44
CA GLN A 128 -8.33 -14.86 -15.31
C GLN A 128 -8.06 -13.36 -15.56
N GLY A 129 -8.81 -12.47 -14.93
CA GLY A 129 -8.70 -11.02 -15.10
C GLY A 129 -9.34 -10.48 -16.38
N ILE A 130 -10.12 -11.28 -17.12
CA ILE A 130 -10.76 -10.84 -18.37
C ILE A 130 -12.16 -10.31 -18.05
N TYR A 131 -12.47 -9.09 -18.49
CA TYR A 131 -13.84 -8.55 -18.48
C TYR A 131 -14.36 -8.34 -19.91
N VAL A 132 -15.67 -8.42 -20.07
CA VAL A 132 -16.39 -8.14 -21.32
C VAL A 132 -17.63 -7.31 -21.01
N ILE A 133 -17.82 -6.21 -21.73
CA ILE A 133 -18.97 -5.32 -21.65
C ILE A 133 -19.63 -5.26 -23.03
N ALA A 134 -20.85 -5.75 -23.15
CA ALA A 134 -21.63 -5.61 -24.39
C ALA A 134 -22.00 -4.14 -24.61
N LEU A 135 -21.80 -3.63 -25.83
CA LEU A 135 -22.18 -2.28 -26.20
C LEU A 135 -23.66 -2.27 -26.65
N PRO A 136 -24.51 -1.36 -26.13
CA PRO A 136 -25.88 -1.24 -26.61
C PRO A 136 -25.92 -0.87 -28.10
N ASN A 137 -26.85 -1.51 -28.83
CA ASN A 137 -27.08 -1.24 -30.25
C ASN A 137 -27.44 0.23 -30.48
N GLY A 138 -26.83 0.85 -31.50
CA GLY A 138 -27.11 2.24 -31.91
C GLY A 138 -26.13 3.31 -31.41
N MET A 139 -24.91 2.92 -31.03
CA MET A 139 -23.81 3.85 -30.72
C MET A 139 -22.91 4.21 -31.91
N ASP A 140 -23.19 3.71 -33.11
CA ASP A 140 -22.63 4.27 -34.33
C ASP A 140 -23.16 5.69 -34.52
N SER A 141 -22.34 6.68 -34.17
CA SER A 141 -22.52 8.07 -34.60
C SER A 141 -21.53 8.40 -35.71
#